data_AF-A0A845YBN7-F1
#
_entry.id   AF-A0A845YBN7-F1
#
_cell.length_a   1.000
_cell.length_b   1.000
_cell.length_c   1.000
_cell.angle_alpha   90.00
_cell.angle_beta   90.00
_cell.angle_gamma   90.00
#
_symmetry.space_group_name_H-M   'P 1'
#
loop_
_entity.id
_entity.type
_entity.pdbx_description
1 polymer ?
#
loop_
_entity_poly.entity_id
_entity_poly.type
_entity_poly.pdbx_seq_one_letter_code
_entity_poly.pdbx_strand_id
1 'polypeptide(L)'
;MATSRQEGVEEGIARGIEEGREQGRQEGIQQGRQEGIQQGRQEGIQQGRQEGIQQNTIAIARSCKQQGLDTETIMAITQLSREDIEAL
;
A
#
# COMPACT_ATOMS: atom_id res chain seq x y z
N MET A 1 17.14 -20.11 -54.44
CA MET A 1 16.09 -20.82 -53.68
C MET A 1 16.51 -21.15 -52.25
N ALA A 2 17.72 -21.65 -52.00
CA ALA A 2 18.19 -21.94 -50.63
C ALA A 2 18.36 -20.67 -49.76
N THR A 3 18.89 -19.57 -50.32
CA THR A 3 19.10 -18.28 -49.65
C THR A 3 17.80 -17.63 -49.17
N SER A 4 16.77 -17.58 -50.02
CA SER A 4 15.48 -16.96 -49.67
C SER A 4 14.73 -17.70 -48.54
N ARG A 5 14.97 -19.01 -48.39
CA ARG A 5 14.39 -19.81 -47.31
C ARG A 5 15.13 -19.59 -45.99
N GLN A 6 16.45 -19.40 -46.05
CA GLN A 6 17.29 -19.08 -44.89
C GLN A 6 16.94 -17.69 -44.34
N GLU A 7 16.84 -16.69 -45.21
CA GLU A 7 16.46 -15.30 -44.87
C GLU A 7 15.06 -15.25 -44.23
N GLY A 8 14.07 -15.94 -44.80
CA GLY A 8 12.72 -15.96 -44.23
C GLY A 8 12.63 -16.62 -42.84
N VAL A 9 13.49 -17.61 -42.55
CA VAL A 9 13.57 -18.24 -41.22
C VAL A 9 14.24 -17.30 -40.22
N GLU A 10 15.34 -16.65 -40.60
CA GLU A 10 16.06 -15.70 -39.76
C GLU A 10 15.19 -14.48 -39.43
N GLU A 11 14.47 -13.93 -40.41
CA GLU A 11 13.51 -12.85 -40.19
C GLU A 11 12.35 -13.28 -39.28
N GLY A 12 11.81 -14.48 -39.46
CA GLY A 12 10.74 -15.01 -38.62
C GLY A 12 11.17 -15.18 -37.16
N ILE A 13 12.39 -15.68 -36.93
CA ILE A 13 12.95 -15.82 -35.58
C ILE A 13 13.22 -14.44 -34.97
N ALA A 14 13.82 -13.52 -35.72
CA ALA A 14 14.10 -12.17 -35.24
C ALA A 14 12.82 -11.45 -34.81
N ARG A 15 11.76 -11.49 -35.65
CA ARG A 15 10.45 -10.91 -35.32
C ARG A 15 9.81 -11.57 -34.11
N GLY A 16 9.83 -12.91 -34.02
CA GLY A 16 9.27 -13.61 -32.87
C GLY A 16 9.97 -13.26 -31.55
N ILE A 17 11.29 -13.08 -31.57
CA ILE A 17 12.06 -12.64 -30.39
C ILE A 17 11.72 -11.18 -30.03
N GLU A 18 11.62 -10.29 -31.01
CA GLU A 18 11.29 -8.89 -30.80
C GLU A 18 9.87 -8.73 -30.24
N GLU A 19 8.88 -9.38 -30.86
CA GLU A 19 7.48 -9.38 -30.40
C GLU A 19 7.35 -9.97 -28.99
N GLY A 20 7.99 -11.12 -28.74
CA GLY A 20 7.96 -11.74 -27.41
C GLY A 20 8.60 -10.87 -26.33
N ARG A 21 9.70 -10.17 -26.65
CA ARG A 21 10.34 -9.22 -25.72
C ARG A 21 9.47 -8.00 -25.46
N GLU A 22 8.84 -7.45 -26.49
CA GLU A 22 7.95 -6.31 -26.36
C GLU A 22 6.72 -6.67 -25.51
N GLN A 23 6.06 -7.79 -25.81
CA GLN A 23 4.92 -8.29 -25.05
C GLN A 23 5.28 -8.54 -23.58
N GLY A 24 6.34 -9.30 -23.32
CA GLY A 24 6.78 -9.59 -21.94
C GLY A 24 7.14 -8.32 -21.16
N ARG A 25 7.74 -7.33 -21.82
CA ARG A 25 8.03 -6.02 -21.20
C ARG A 25 6.75 -5.25 -20.88
N GLN A 26 5.79 -5.20 -21.79
CA GLN A 26 4.53 -4.51 -21.58
C GLN A 26 3.71 -5.15 -20.46
N GLU A 27 3.59 -6.48 -20.46
CA GLU A 27 2.90 -7.24 -19.42
C GLU A 27 3.58 -7.04 -18.05
N GLY A 28 4.90 -7.14 -17.98
CA GLY A 28 5.65 -6.93 -16.74
C GLY A 28 5.47 -5.53 -16.16
N ILE A 29 5.46 -4.49 -17.00
CA ILE A 29 5.19 -3.11 -16.57
C ILE A 29 3.75 -2.95 -16.08
N GLN A 30 2.78 -3.52 -16.81
CA GLN A 30 1.37 -3.42 -16.45
C GLN A 30 1.09 -4.11 -15.11
N GLN A 31 1.57 -5.35 -14.95
CA GLN A 31 1.40 -6.12 -13.73
C GLN A 31 2.11 -5.44 -12.55
N GLY A 32 3.38 -5.07 -12.70
CA GLY A 32 4.13 -4.39 -11.63
C GLY A 32 3.49 -3.08 -11.19
N ARG A 33 2.95 -2.30 -12.14
CA ARG A 33 2.21 -1.06 -11.82
C ARG A 33 0.90 -1.36 -11.08
N GLN A 34 0.14 -2.35 -11.52
CA GLN A 34 -1.13 -2.71 -10.90
C GLN A 34 -0.92 -3.22 -9.47
N GLU A 35 0.03 -4.13 -9.27
CA GLU A 35 0.38 -4.67 -7.96
C GLU A 35 0.89 -3.55 -7.02
N GLY A 36 1.80 -2.69 -7.49
CA GLY A 36 2.33 -1.59 -6.70
C GLY A 36 1.26 -0.58 -6.26
N ILE A 37 0.32 -0.24 -7.15
CA ILE A 37 -0.81 0.65 -6.79
C ILE A 37 -1.73 -0.03 -5.77
N GLN A 38 -2.03 -1.31 -5.96
CA GLN A 38 -2.92 -2.03 -5.06
C GLN A 38 -2.33 -2.14 -3.65
N GLN A 39 -1.06 -2.56 -3.56
CA GLN A 39 -0.35 -2.68 -2.29
C GLN A 39 -0.21 -1.31 -1.60
N GLY A 40 0.30 -0.30 -2.30
CA GLY A 40 0.47 1.03 -1.72
C GLY A 40 -0.83 1.66 -1.25
N ARG A 41 -1.94 1.45 -1.98
CA ARG A 41 -3.27 1.92 -1.55
C ARG A 41 -3.76 1.17 -0.31
N GLN A 42 -3.58 -0.14 -0.25
CA GLN A 42 -4.00 -0.95 0.89
C GLN A 42 -3.23 -0.56 2.15
N GLU A 43 -1.90 -0.48 2.06
CA GLU A 43 -1.02 -0.07 3.15
C GLU A 43 -1.36 1.34 3.63
N GLY A 44 -1.49 2.30 2.70
CA GLY A 44 -1.83 3.69 3.03
C GLY A 44 -3.19 3.83 3.73
N ILE A 45 -4.21 3.08 3.30
CA ILE A 45 -5.53 3.08 3.97
C ILE A 45 -5.43 2.47 5.36
N GLN A 46 -4.70 1.37 5.52
CA GLN A 46 -4.56 0.69 6.81
C GLN A 46 -3.81 1.58 7.82
N GLN A 47 -2.68 2.15 7.41
CA GLN A 47 -1.88 3.05 8.23
C GLN A 47 -2.68 4.31 8.59
N GLY A 48 -3.29 4.98 7.60
CA GLY A 48 -4.07 6.19 7.85
C GLY A 48 -5.27 5.94 8.77
N ARG A 49 -5.93 4.78 8.67
CA ARG A 49 -7.00 4.41 9.59
C ARG A 49 -6.48 4.18 11.01
N GLN A 50 -5.37 3.48 11.18
CA GLN A 50 -4.78 3.22 12.50
C GLN A 50 -4.32 4.52 13.17
N GLU A 51 -3.60 5.37 12.44
CA GLU A 51 -3.17 6.69 12.91
C GLU A 51 -4.37 7.57 13.28
N GLY A 52 -5.42 7.58 12.45
CA GLY A 52 -6.65 8.34 12.72
C GLY A 52 -7.38 7.86 13.98
N ILE A 53 -7.46 6.54 14.20
CA ILE A 53 -8.03 5.97 15.44
C ILE A 53 -7.21 6.42 16.64
N GLN A 54 -5.88 6.28 16.59
CA GLN A 54 -5.01 6.69 17.71
C GLN A 54 -5.12 8.18 18.02
N GLN A 55 -5.07 9.04 17.00
CA GLN A 55 -5.23 10.48 17.17
C GLN A 55 -6.60 10.83 17.77
N ASN A 56 -7.67 10.19 17.32
CA ASN A 56 -9.00 10.41 17.85
C ASN A 56 -9.12 9.93 19.31
N THR A 57 -8.56 8.77 19.65
CA THR A 57 -8.53 8.26 21.03
C THR A 57 -7.81 9.24 21.97
N ILE A 58 -6.67 9.79 21.54
CA ILE A 58 -5.92 10.83 22.27
C ILE A 58 -6.76 12.12 22.42
N ALA A 59 -7.43 12.55 21.35
CA ALA A 59 -8.27 13.75 21.38
C ALA A 59 -9.44 13.61 22.37
N ILE A 60 -10.09 12.43 22.39
CA ILE A 60 -11.14 12.11 23.35
C ILE A 60 -10.58 12.15 24.77
N ALA A 61 -9.45 11.48 25.04
CA ALA A 61 -8.84 11.46 26.36
C ALA A 61 -8.50 12.87 26.88
N ARG A 62 -7.94 13.74 26.02
CA ARG A 62 -7.68 15.15 26.33
C ARG A 62 -8.95 15.91 26.68
N SER A 63 -10.01 15.73 25.89
CA SER A 63 -11.31 16.38 26.13
C SER A 63 -11.91 15.93 27.47
N CYS A 64 -11.85 14.63 27.78
CA CYS A 64 -12.32 14.11 29.07
C CYS A 64 -11.53 14.69 30.24
N LYS A 65 -10.19 14.80 30.13
CA LYS A 65 -9.33 15.39 31.16
C LYS A 65 -9.67 16.88 31.39
N GLN A 66 -9.91 17.63 30.32
CA GLN A 66 -10.34 19.04 30.41
C GLN A 66 -11.71 19.20 31.07
N GLN A 67 -12.60 18.22 30.91
CA GLN A 67 -13.91 18.19 31.57
C GLN A 67 -13.83 17.72 33.03
N GLY A 68 -12.63 17.38 33.53
CA GLY A 68 -12.42 16.97 34.92
C GLY A 68 -12.85 15.54 35.24
N LEU A 69 -12.96 14.67 34.23
CA LEU A 69 -13.18 13.25 34.46
C LEU A 69 -11.94 12.64 35.13
N ASP A 70 -12.17 11.69 36.04
CA ASP A 70 -11.10 10.96 36.70
C ASP A 70 -10.39 10.01 35.73
N THR A 71 -9.13 9.69 36.02
CA THR A 71 -8.29 8.86 35.17
C THR A 71 -8.89 7.48 34.91
N GLU A 72 -9.56 6.85 35.89
CA GLU A 72 -10.15 5.52 35.71
C GLU A 72 -11.30 5.54 34.71
N THR A 73 -12.15 6.57 34.76
CA THR A 73 -13.21 6.77 33.76
C THR A 73 -12.63 7.01 32.37
N ILE A 74 -11.55 7.78 32.24
CA ILE A 74 -10.89 8.03 30.95
C ILE A 74 -10.27 6.74 30.38
N MET A 75 -9.64 5.92 31.24
CA MET A 75 -9.12 4.59 30.87
C MET A 75 -10.23 3.69 30.33
N ALA A 76 -11.38 3.65 30.99
CA ALA A 76 -12.51 2.82 30.56
C ALA A 76 -13.08 3.25 29.19
N ILE A 77 -13.11 4.55 28.89
CA ILE A 77 -13.62 5.09 27.62
C ILE A 77 -12.64 4.91 26.47
N THR A 78 -11.36 5.21 26.72
CA THR A 78 -10.36 5.36 25.65
C THR A 78 -9.45 4.15 25.52
N GLN A 79 -9.46 3.25 26.51
CA GLN A 79 -8.56 2.10 26.66
C GLN A 79 -7.07 2.48 26.63
N LEU A 80 -6.74 3.73 26.92
CA LEU A 80 -5.37 4.16 27.15
C LEU A 80 -4.90 3.71 28.53
N SER A 81 -3.59 3.56 28.67
CA SER A 81 -2.99 3.31 29.97
C SER A 81 -3.10 4.56 30.85
N ARG A 82 -3.01 4.36 32.16
CA ARG A 82 -2.89 5.46 33.13
C ARG A 82 -1.73 6.39 32.77
N GLU A 83 -0.58 5.82 32.42
CA GLU A 83 0.64 6.54 32.06
C GLU A 83 0.42 7.43 30.84
N ASP A 84 -0.22 6.91 29.79
CA ASP A 84 -0.57 7.70 28.61
C ASP A 84 -1.49 8.87 28.96
N ILE A 85 -2.54 8.64 29.77
CA ILE A 85 -3.50 9.69 30.16
C ILE A 85 -2.86 10.74 31.07
N GLU A 86 -1.97 10.34 31.97
CA GLU A 86 -1.24 11.24 32.85
C GLU A 86 -0.27 12.12 32.05
N ALA A 87 0.29 11.61 30.94
CA ALA A 87 1.14 12.34 30.01
C ALA A 87 0.40 13.29 29.04
N LEU A 88 -0.94 13.21 28.92
CA LEU A 88 -1.75 14.10 28.05
C LEU A 88 -1.98 15.50 28.61
#